data_AF-A0A3Q0JHT0-F1
#
_entry.id   AF-A0A3Q0JHT0-F1
#
_cell.length_a   1.000
_cell.length_b   1.000
_cell.length_c   1.000
_cell.angle_alpha   90.00
_cell.angle_beta   90.00
_cell.angle_gamma   90.00
#
_symmetry.space_group_name_H-M   'P 1'
#
loop_
_entity.id
_entity.type
_entity.pdbx_description
1 polymer ?
#
loop_
_entity_poly.entity_id
_entity_poly.type
_entity_poly.pdbx_seq_one_letter_code
_entity_poly.pdbx_strand_id
1 'polypeptide(L)'
;MEDQDMKWLEEILEAVQLQEFFSRIRDELQITRLAHFDHVIEEDLEKIGLRRPAARRLLLAVHKKKKEVKSKKNVLTRLIPGGSSKPVGQSGEGGGGGAGNATPAFTCLINEKDVT
;
A
#
# COMPACT_ATOMS: atom_id res chain seq x y z
N MET A 1 -18.57 -3.28 -20.86
CA MET A 1 -18.49 -3.36 -19.38
C MET A 1 -17.20 -4.08 -18.98
N GLU A 2 -16.10 -3.77 -19.68
CA GLU A 2 -14.75 -4.30 -19.42
C GLU A 2 -13.82 -3.16 -18.95
N ASP A 3 -14.35 -1.93 -18.95
CA ASP A 3 -13.67 -0.66 -18.69
C ASP A 3 -13.35 -0.47 -17.20
N GLN A 4 -14.07 -1.14 -16.30
CA GLN A 4 -13.81 -1.08 -14.86
C GLN A 4 -12.63 -1.99 -14.47
N ASP A 5 -12.46 -3.12 -15.16
CA ASP A 5 -11.47 -4.14 -14.82
C ASP A 5 -10.03 -3.70 -15.10
N MET A 6 -9.82 -2.66 -15.92
CA MET A 6 -8.49 -2.16 -16.29
C MET A 6 -8.15 -0.78 -15.73
N LYS A 7 -9.09 -0.11 -15.05
CA LYS A 7 -8.86 1.22 -14.46
C LYS A 7 -7.66 1.24 -13.50
N TRP A 8 -7.44 0.15 -12.76
CA TRP A 8 -6.30 0.02 -11.86
C TRP A 8 -4.96 0.07 -12.59
N LEU A 9 -4.90 -0.45 -13.83
CA LEU A 9 -3.69 -0.50 -14.64
C LEU A 9 -3.40 0.91 -15.19
N GLU A 10 -4.42 1.60 -15.70
CA GLU A 10 -4.33 2.99 -16.14
C GLU A 10 -3.81 3.92 -15.03
N GLU A 11 -4.37 3.84 -13.83
CA GLU A 11 -3.93 4.63 -12.67
C GLU A 11 -2.45 4.39 -12.31
N ILE A 12 -1.99 3.15 -12.41
CA ILE A 12 -0.59 2.80 -12.14
C ILE A 12 0.32 3.39 -13.22
N LEU A 13 -0.07 3.23 -14.49
CA LEU A 13 0.69 3.72 -15.64
C LEU A 13 0.76 5.25 -15.66
N GLU A 14 -0.32 5.94 -15.29
CA GLU A 14 -0.33 7.39 -15.09
C GLU A 14 0.65 7.82 -14.00
N ALA A 15 0.66 7.13 -12.86
CA ALA A 15 1.58 7.44 -11.76
C ALA A 15 3.07 7.31 -12.13
N VAL A 16 3.40 6.46 -13.11
CA VAL A 16 4.78 6.28 -13.60
C VAL A 16 5.04 6.89 -14.98
N GLN A 17 4.05 7.60 -15.54
CA GLN A 17 4.09 8.23 -16.86
C GLN A 17 4.39 7.24 -18.00
N LEU A 18 3.79 6.05 -17.97
CA LEU A 18 3.94 5.01 -18.98
C LEU A 18 2.61 4.64 -19.65
N GLN A 19 1.66 5.58 -19.74
CA GLN A 19 0.32 5.35 -20.31
C GLN A 19 0.36 4.82 -21.76
N GLU A 20 1.38 5.21 -22.54
CA GLU A 20 1.61 4.72 -23.91
C GLU A 20 1.88 3.21 -23.99
N PHE A 21 2.33 2.60 -22.88
CA PHE A 21 2.60 1.16 -22.79
C PHE A 21 1.38 0.35 -22.33
N PHE A 22 0.23 0.98 -22.08
CA PHE A 22 -1.00 0.30 -21.66
C PHE A 22 -1.37 -0.83 -22.61
N SER A 23 -1.45 -0.54 -23.92
CA SER A 23 -1.80 -1.54 -24.93
C SER A 23 -0.77 -2.64 -25.02
N ARG A 24 0.53 -2.34 -24.87
CA ARG A 24 1.58 -3.38 -24.89
C ARG A 24 1.50 -4.29 -23.68
N ILE A 25 1.25 -3.74 -22.49
CA ILE A 25 1.10 -4.53 -21.27
C ILE A 25 -0.17 -5.41 -21.32
N ARG A 26 -1.24 -4.91 -21.93
CA ARG A 26 -2.49 -5.66 -22.09
C ARG A 26 -2.41 -6.71 -23.21
N ASP A 27 -1.84 -6.35 -24.35
CA ASP A 27 -1.92 -7.16 -25.57
C ASP A 27 -0.72 -8.10 -25.71
N GLU A 28 0.49 -7.64 -25.38
CA GLU A 28 1.70 -8.49 -25.43
C GLU A 28 1.90 -9.27 -24.13
N LEU A 29 1.77 -8.60 -22.98
CA LEU A 29 2.01 -9.23 -21.66
C LEU A 29 0.74 -9.82 -21.03
N GLN A 30 -0.43 -9.63 -21.66
CA GLN A 30 -1.72 -10.20 -21.27
C GLN A 30 -2.08 -9.98 -19.79
N ILE A 31 -1.70 -8.82 -19.25
CA ILE A 31 -2.01 -8.46 -17.88
C ILE A 31 -3.44 -7.93 -17.81
N THR A 32 -4.35 -8.77 -17.32
CA THR A 32 -5.77 -8.41 -17.09
C THR A 32 -6.12 -8.26 -15.62
N ARG A 33 -5.29 -8.81 -14.72
CA ARG A 33 -5.50 -8.79 -13.28
C ARG A 33 -4.21 -8.40 -12.56
N LEU A 34 -4.36 -7.78 -11.40
CA LEU A 34 -3.24 -7.46 -10.50
C LEU A 34 -2.37 -8.68 -10.15
N ALA A 35 -2.94 -9.88 -10.14
CA ALA A 35 -2.20 -11.12 -9.85
C ALA A 35 -1.23 -11.53 -10.96
N HIS A 36 -1.43 -11.07 -12.21
CA HIS A 36 -0.49 -11.39 -13.30
C HIS A 36 0.87 -10.72 -13.05
N PHE A 37 0.89 -9.56 -12.40
CA PHE A 37 2.13 -8.87 -12.03
C PHE A 37 3.00 -9.61 -11.00
N ASP A 38 2.49 -10.64 -10.33
CA ASP A 38 3.31 -11.45 -9.41
C ASP A 38 4.36 -12.29 -10.14
N HIS A 39 4.17 -12.54 -11.43
CA HIS A 39 5.09 -13.29 -12.27
C HIS A 39 5.90 -12.41 -13.23
N VAL A 40 5.65 -11.10 -13.22
CA VAL A 40 6.27 -10.15 -14.15
C VAL A 40 7.57 -9.65 -13.55
N ILE A 41 8.68 -9.90 -14.26
CA ILE A 41 10.00 -9.41 -13.91
C ILE A 41 10.45 -8.27 -14.85
N GLU A 42 11.58 -7.64 -14.55
CA GLU A 42 12.14 -6.56 -15.38
C GLU A 42 12.30 -7.00 -16.84
N GLU A 43 12.75 -8.25 -17.07
CA GLU A 43 13.00 -8.80 -18.41
C GLU A 43 11.74 -8.89 -19.28
N ASP A 44 10.58 -9.20 -18.70
CA ASP A 44 9.32 -9.28 -19.45
C ASP A 44 8.82 -7.90 -19.86
N LEU A 45 9.05 -6.91 -19.00
CA LEU A 45 8.78 -5.51 -19.33
C LEU A 45 9.77 -4.99 -20.39
N GLU A 46 11.01 -5.48 -20.40
CA GLU A 46 11.98 -5.17 -21.46
C GLU A 46 11.58 -5.73 -22.82
N LYS A 47 10.99 -6.93 -22.88
CA LYS A 47 10.50 -7.54 -24.14
C LYS A 47 9.45 -6.69 -24.84
N ILE A 48 8.57 -6.05 -24.09
CA ILE A 48 7.53 -5.14 -24.63
C ILE A 48 8.07 -3.71 -24.89
N GLY A 49 9.36 -3.47 -24.64
CA GLY A 49 10.06 -2.22 -24.94
C GLY A 49 10.19 -1.23 -23.78
N LEU A 50 9.90 -1.61 -22.53
CA LEU A 50 10.21 -0.76 -21.37
C LEU A 50 11.70 -0.90 -21.02
N ARG A 51 12.39 0.23 -20.87
CA ARG A 51 13.77 0.19 -20.35
C ARG A 51 13.78 -0.20 -18.87
N ARG A 52 14.85 -0.86 -18.40
CA ARG A 52 15.09 -1.21 -16.98
C ARG A 52 14.66 -0.14 -15.95
N PRO A 53 15.01 1.16 -16.08
CA PRO A 53 14.56 2.16 -15.12
C PRO A 53 13.03 2.36 -15.11
N ALA A 54 12.37 2.26 -16.28
CA ALA A 54 10.92 2.35 -16.39
C ALA A 54 10.24 1.10 -15.82
N ALA A 55 10.76 -0.08 -16.12
CA ALA A 55 10.27 -1.36 -15.60
C ALA A 55 10.29 -1.39 -14.07
N ARG A 56 11.40 -0.96 -13.44
CA ARG A 56 11.52 -0.88 -11.98
C ARG A 56 10.50 0.08 -11.36
N ARG A 57 10.29 1.25 -11.95
CA ARG A 57 9.27 2.21 -11.48
C ARG A 57 7.88 1.62 -11.55
N LEU A 58 7.54 0.96 -12.66
CA LEU A 58 6.23 0.31 -12.84
C LEU A 58 6.00 -0.75 -11.76
N LEU A 59 6.96 -1.66 -11.56
CA LEU A 59 6.84 -2.70 -10.53
C LEU A 59 6.64 -2.08 -9.14
N LEU A 60 7.39 -1.04 -8.77
CA LEU A 60 7.21 -0.36 -7.49
C LEU A 60 5.81 0.24 -7.33
N ALA A 61 5.27 0.87 -8.37
CA ALA A 61 3.92 1.44 -8.37
C ALA A 61 2.85 0.35 -8.22
N VAL A 62 3.02 -0.79 -8.90
CA VAL A 62 2.13 -1.97 -8.75
C VAL A 62 2.16 -2.50 -7.33
N HIS A 63 3.36 -2.69 -6.75
CA HIS A 63 3.52 -3.17 -5.38
C HIS A 63 2.86 -2.22 -4.36
N LYS A 64 3.00 -0.90 -4.56
CA LYS A 64 2.33 0.11 -3.75
C LYS A 64 0.81 0.00 -3.82
N LYS A 65 0.23 -0.06 -5.03
CA LYS A 65 -1.22 -0.22 -5.22
C LYS A 65 -1.72 -1.52 -4.57
N LYS A 66 -0.99 -2.64 -4.71
CA LYS A 66 -1.35 -3.93 -4.11
C LYS A 66 -1.39 -3.84 -2.57
N LYS A 67 -0.43 -3.13 -1.96
CA LYS A 67 -0.41 -2.87 -0.51
C LYS A 67 -1.61 -2.04 -0.06
N GLU A 68 -1.98 -1.00 -0.81
CA GLU A 68 -3.15 -0.17 -0.52
C GLU A 68 -4.44 -1.00 -0.57
N VAL A 69 -4.63 -1.82 -1.62
CA VAL A 69 -5.79 -2.70 -1.76
C VAL A 69 -5.85 -3.72 -0.60
N LYS A 70 -4.72 -4.32 -0.23
CA LYS A 70 -4.66 -5.28 0.90
C LYS A 70 -4.95 -4.60 2.24
N SER A 71 -4.42 -3.40 2.46
CA SER A 71 -4.67 -2.62 3.69
C SER A 71 -6.15 -2.28 3.84
N LYS A 72 -6.81 -1.81 2.77
CA LYS A 72 -8.25 -1.51 2.73
C LYS A 72 -9.11 -2.74 3.08
N LYS A 73 -8.73 -3.92 2.60
CA LYS A 73 -9.43 -5.19 2.95
C LYS A 73 -9.22 -5.57 4.42
N ASN A 74 -8.03 -5.33 4.97
CA ASN A 74 -7.67 -5.73 6.33
C ASN A 74 -8.18 -4.78 7.43
N VAL A 75 -8.57 -3.54 7.09
CA VAL A 75 -9.23 -2.61 8.02
C VAL A 75 -10.73 -2.89 8.14
N LEU A 76 -11.37 -3.44 7.09
CA LEU A 76 -12.80 -3.76 7.10
C LEU A 76 -13.14 -4.95 8.02
N THR A 77 -12.18 -5.83 8.30
CA THR A 77 -12.37 -6.98 9.21
C THR A 77 -12.19 -6.63 10.69
N ARG A 78 -11.85 -5.37 11.03
CA ARG A 78 -11.50 -4.95 12.41
C ARG A 78 -12.53 -4.03 13.08
N LEU A 79 -13.75 -3.95 12.55
CA LEU A 79 -14.84 -3.09 13.04
C LEU A 79 -16.02 -3.87 13.64
N ILE A 80 -15.75 -4.94 14.40
CA ILE A 80 -16.72 -5.50 15.36
C ILE A 80 -16.11 -5.39 16.78
N PRO A 81 -16.39 -4.32 17.54
CA PRO A 81 -16.13 -4.28 18.97
C PRO A 81 -17.33 -4.95 19.68
N GLY A 82 -17.36 -6.28 19.66
CA GLY A 82 -18.36 -7.08 20.37
C GLY A 82 -17.67 -8.25 21.06
N GLY A 83 -17.55 -8.20 22.39
CA GLY A 83 -17.01 -9.32 23.17
C GLY A 83 -16.25 -8.90 24.43
N SER A 84 -16.96 -8.32 25.39
CA SER A 84 -16.60 -8.29 26.81
C SER A 84 -16.23 -9.68 27.36
N SER A 85 -15.09 -9.83 28.05
CA SER A 85 -14.88 -10.72 29.23
C SER A 85 -13.42 -10.67 29.73
N LYS A 86 -13.17 -9.90 30.80
CA LYS A 86 -12.27 -10.29 31.92
C LYS A 86 -13.11 -11.14 32.91
N PRO A 87 -12.62 -11.83 33.97
CA PRO A 87 -11.28 -11.78 34.61
C PRO A 87 -10.72 -13.14 35.13
N VAL A 88 -9.40 -13.22 35.36
CA VAL A 88 -8.73 -14.11 36.36
C VAL A 88 -7.33 -13.50 36.52
N GLY A 89 -6.77 -13.13 37.66
CA GLY A 89 -6.86 -13.65 39.02
C GLY A 89 -5.41 -13.89 39.49
N GLN A 90 -4.83 -12.92 40.21
CA GLN A 90 -3.88 -13.09 41.35
C GLN A 90 -2.48 -13.72 41.05
N SER A 91 -1.32 -13.35 41.57
CA SER A 91 -0.75 -12.21 42.32
C SER A 91 0.77 -12.28 42.12
N GLY A 92 1.44 -11.14 42.09
CA GLY A 92 2.91 -11.05 42.01
C GLY A 92 3.34 -9.60 42.18
N GLU A 93 3.57 -9.21 43.41
CA GLU A 93 4.05 -7.89 43.83
C GLU A 93 5.46 -7.63 43.28
N GLY A 94 5.60 -6.54 42.52
CA GLY A 94 6.85 -6.05 41.95
C GLY A 94 6.54 -4.72 41.28
N GLY A 95 6.71 -3.63 42.03
CA GLY A 95 6.16 -2.32 41.72
C GLY A 95 6.77 -1.59 40.51
N GLY A 96 6.02 -0.60 40.04
CA GLY A 96 6.59 0.57 39.35
C GLY A 96 6.05 0.86 37.96
N GLY A 97 4.90 1.54 37.90
CA GLY A 97 4.75 2.70 36.99
C GLY A 97 3.99 2.51 35.68
N GLY A 98 2.78 3.07 35.64
CA GLY A 98 2.38 3.93 34.52
C GLY A 98 1.52 3.31 33.43
N ALA A 99 0.21 3.23 33.69
CA ALA A 99 -0.81 3.05 32.67
C ALA A 99 -0.95 4.28 31.75
N GLY A 100 -0.98 4.02 30.44
CA GLY A 100 -1.94 4.61 29.51
C GLY A 100 -1.71 6.06 29.06
N ASN A 101 -1.38 6.25 27.79
CA ASN A 101 -2.38 6.73 26.81
C ASN A 101 -1.74 6.81 25.43
N ALA A 102 -2.51 6.38 24.43
CA ALA A 102 -2.26 6.72 23.05
C ALA A 102 -2.68 8.17 22.80
N THR A 103 -1.73 9.04 22.47
CA THR A 103 -1.92 10.23 21.62
C THR A 103 -0.57 10.57 20.94
N PRO A 104 -0.46 10.61 19.60
CA PRO A 104 0.54 11.47 18.96
C PRO A 104 -0.06 12.87 18.86
N ALA A 105 -0.16 13.57 19.98
CA ALA A 105 -0.61 14.95 20.02
C ALA A 105 0.54 15.79 20.56
N PHE A 106 1.16 16.55 19.66
CA PHE A 106 1.81 17.87 19.79
C PHE A 106 2.62 18.02 18.49
N THR A 107 1.97 18.39 17.37
CA THR A 107 1.80 19.79 16.95
C THR A 107 3.14 20.52 17.02
N CYS A 108 3.72 20.81 15.85
CA CYS A 108 5.00 21.46 15.67
C CYS A 108 5.22 22.61 16.67
N LEU A 109 6.05 22.37 17.68
CA LEU A 109 6.47 23.42 18.61
C LEU A 109 7.59 24.20 17.91
N ILE A 110 7.20 25.14 17.05
CA ILE A 110 8.15 26.08 16.46
C ILE A 110 8.50 27.08 17.55
N ASN A 111 9.79 27.20 17.82
CA ASN A 111 10.33 28.10 18.82
C ASN A 111 10.42 29.50 18.18
N GLU A 112 9.87 30.54 18.80
CA GLU A 112 9.91 31.94 18.31
C GLU A 112 11.32 32.58 18.31
N LYS A 113 12.38 31.76 18.41
CA LYS A 113 13.78 32.17 18.36
C LYS A 113 14.43 31.94 16.99
N ASP A 114 13.77 31.17 16.11
CA ASP A 114 14.28 30.78 14.79
C ASP A 114 13.73 31.67 13.64
N VAL A 115 13.03 32.76 13.98
CA VAL A 115 12.64 33.83 13.04
C VAL A 115 13.26 35.13 13.50
N THR A 116 14.56 35.31 13.24
CA THR A 116 15.25 36.61 13.30
C THR A 116 16.28 36.69 12.19
#